data_AF-Q5YZG7-F1
#
_entry.id   AF-Q5YZG7-F1
#
_cell.length_a   1.000
_cell.length_b   1.000
_cell.length_c   1.000
_cell.angle_alpha   90.00
_cell.angle_beta   90.00
_cell.angle_gamma   90.00
#
_symmetry.space_group_name_H-M   'P 1'
#
loop_
_entity.id
_entity.type
_entity.pdbx_description
1 polymer ?
#
loop_
_entity_poly.entity_id
_entity_poly.type
_entity_poly.pdbx_seq_one_letter_code
_entity_poly.pdbx_strand_id
1 'polypeptide(L)'
;MPSSELARLKALDASKYIPFDSVLQTLQEWQATVGVTPEWEGRITTHRVRRSRAMAVRDHLKLLAELDQGSTASSLLVPPTGVSETTIDALVQTQDAYLERRHAQTKHTKAADDHRSKYLLEWQERAKLHSERAPVDMLSGLWHSGLSWRDIARLLKVSVAAVQKWRSGEKMSSKNFAHLRDFVAAYDTIAAHKPGVDIASWIDIPILTDVPVTPRDIWVKGDPKLFFEYALGDMKPETVLDAFDPDWRRRYRDDGFEAFVGTDGVLGIRTKDR
;
A
#
# COMPACT_ATOMS: atom_id res chain seq x y z
N MET A 1 -17.52 -20.26 30.38
CA MET A 1 -16.05 -20.05 30.39
C MET A 1 -15.77 -18.64 30.89
N PRO A 2 -14.95 -18.47 31.93
CA PRO A 2 -14.79 -17.18 32.57
C PRO A 2 -13.85 -16.26 31.78
N SER A 3 -14.26 -15.01 31.65
CA SER A 3 -13.65 -13.93 30.88
C SER A 3 -12.19 -13.58 31.25
N SER A 4 -11.63 -14.19 32.29
CA SER A 4 -10.26 -13.98 32.76
C SER A 4 -9.19 -14.78 32.00
N GLU A 5 -9.58 -15.88 31.36
CA GLU A 5 -8.65 -16.78 30.66
C GLU A 5 -8.39 -16.33 29.21
N LEU A 6 -9.41 -15.74 28.59
CA LEU A 6 -9.32 -15.10 27.27
C LEU A 6 -8.52 -13.78 27.31
N ALA A 7 -8.54 -13.07 28.44
CA ALA A 7 -7.67 -11.90 28.67
C ALA A 7 -6.20 -12.30 28.87
N ARG A 8 -5.94 -13.43 29.54
CA ARG A 8 -4.58 -14.01 29.69
C ARG A 8 -4.01 -14.49 28.36
N LEU A 9 -4.83 -15.10 27.50
CA LEU A 9 -4.39 -15.55 26.17
C LEU A 9 -4.09 -14.38 25.21
N LYS A 10 -4.82 -13.25 25.33
CA LYS A 10 -4.51 -12.02 24.58
C LYS A 10 -3.27 -11.29 25.11
N ALA A 11 -2.98 -11.37 26.41
CA ALA A 11 -1.75 -10.81 26.98
C ALA A 11 -0.49 -11.63 26.60
N LEU A 12 -0.60 -12.95 26.43
CA LEU A 12 0.49 -13.81 25.99
C LEU A 12 0.86 -13.65 24.50
N ASP A 13 -0.03 -13.14 23.66
CA ASP A 13 0.25 -12.88 22.25
C ASP A 13 1.05 -11.57 22.06
N ALA A 14 0.86 -10.60 22.96
CA ALA A 14 1.65 -9.36 22.99
C ALA A 14 3.02 -9.52 23.67
N SER A 15 3.21 -10.50 24.56
CA SER A 15 4.48 -10.73 25.28
C SER A 15 5.49 -11.61 24.52
N LYS A 16 5.17 -12.07 23.30
CA LYS A 16 6.12 -12.79 22.43
C LYS A 16 7.05 -11.88 21.64
N TYR A 17 6.84 -10.58 21.71
CA TYR A 17 7.77 -9.58 21.21
C TYR A 17 8.56 -9.03 22.39
N ILE A 18 9.80 -9.46 22.54
CA ILE A 18 10.78 -8.68 23.29
C ILE A 18 11.22 -7.57 22.31
N PRO A 19 10.93 -6.29 22.59
CA PRO A 19 11.42 -5.20 21.75
C PRO A 19 12.94 -5.29 21.65
N PHE A 20 13.50 -5.07 20.46
CA PHE A 20 14.95 -5.12 20.24
C PHE A 20 15.71 -4.20 21.20
N ASP A 21 15.10 -3.08 21.57
CA ASP A 21 15.65 -2.13 22.55
C ASP A 21 15.75 -2.73 23.96
N SER A 22 14.83 -3.61 24.35
CA SER A 22 14.92 -4.34 25.63
C SER A 22 16.05 -5.38 25.62
N VAL A 23 16.30 -6.04 24.49
CA VAL A 23 17.44 -6.98 24.35
C VAL A 23 18.78 -6.25 24.39
N LEU A 24 18.87 -5.11 23.71
CA LEU A 24 20.06 -4.25 23.74
C LEU A 24 20.32 -3.68 25.14
N GLN A 25 19.28 -3.26 25.85
CA GLN A 25 19.38 -2.74 27.20
C GLN A 25 19.89 -3.81 28.18
N THR A 26 19.37 -5.03 28.12
CA THR A 26 19.86 -6.14 28.97
C THR A 26 21.32 -6.50 28.67
N LEU A 27 21.76 -6.42 27.41
CA LEU A 27 23.15 -6.64 27.03
C LEU A 27 24.08 -5.52 27.55
N GLN A 28 23.63 -4.26 27.52
CA GLN A 28 24.38 -3.11 28.03
C GLN A 28 24.50 -3.13 29.56
N GLU A 29 23.41 -3.47 30.26
CA GLU A 29 23.39 -3.62 31.73
C GLU A 29 24.32 -4.75 32.20
N TRP A 30 24.35 -5.86 31.45
CA TRP A 30 25.28 -6.96 31.73
C TRP A 30 26.73 -6.60 31.44
N GLN A 31 27.02 -5.90 30.33
CA GLN A 31 28.37 -5.39 30.02
C GLN A 31 28.91 -4.44 31.09
N ALA A 32 28.05 -3.58 31.65
CA ALA A 32 28.39 -2.70 32.77
C ALA A 32 28.72 -3.48 34.06
N THR A 33 28.16 -4.68 34.21
CA THR A 33 28.36 -5.55 35.39
C THR A 33 29.64 -6.40 35.28
N VAL A 34 30.07 -6.76 34.07
CA VAL A 34 31.21 -7.68 33.84
C VAL A 34 32.52 -6.96 33.49
N GLY A 35 32.50 -5.64 33.28
CA GLY A 35 33.72 -4.82 33.16
C GLY A 35 34.58 -5.12 31.92
N VAL A 36 33.96 -5.50 30.80
CA VAL A 36 34.68 -5.81 29.55
C VAL A 36 34.83 -4.55 28.70
N THR A 37 36.07 -4.13 28.41
CA THR A 37 36.38 -2.99 27.54
C THR A 37 36.39 -3.36 26.04
N PRO A 38 36.14 -2.40 25.13
CA PRO A 38 35.77 -2.69 23.75
C PRO A 38 36.99 -2.78 22.82
N GLU A 39 37.56 -3.98 22.66
CA GLU A 39 38.59 -4.25 21.62
C GLU A 39 37.99 -4.55 20.22
N TRP A 40 36.66 -4.51 20.07
CA TRP A 40 35.96 -4.97 18.86
C TRP A 40 35.70 -3.89 17.79
N GLU A 41 35.99 -2.61 18.06
CA GLU A 41 35.71 -1.51 17.13
C GLU A 41 36.68 -1.45 15.92
N GLY A 42 37.86 -2.06 16.01
CA GLY A 42 38.90 -1.94 14.98
C GLY A 42 38.76 -2.84 13.74
N ARG A 43 37.77 -3.75 13.67
CA ARG A 43 37.71 -4.80 12.62
C ARG A 43 36.58 -4.66 11.60
N ILE A 44 35.82 -3.55 11.62
CA ILE A 44 34.70 -3.34 10.69
C ILE A 44 35.08 -2.28 9.64
N THR A 45 35.90 -2.67 8.67
CA THR A 45 35.96 -1.94 7.40
C THR A 45 35.66 -2.87 6.22
N THR A 46 34.51 -2.58 5.63
CA THR A 46 34.12 -2.79 4.23
C THR A 46 33.72 -4.22 3.80
N HIS A 47 32.42 -4.37 3.51
CA HIS A 47 31.78 -5.39 2.66
C HIS A 47 31.54 -6.84 3.16
N ARG A 48 31.63 -7.11 4.46
CA ARG A 48 31.22 -8.43 5.01
C ARG A 48 30.29 -8.40 6.22
N VAL A 49 29.58 -7.30 6.47
CA VAL A 49 28.87 -7.06 7.75
C VAL A 49 27.58 -7.88 7.93
N ARG A 50 26.94 -8.40 6.86
CA ARG A 50 25.62 -9.03 6.96
C ARG A 50 25.64 -10.47 7.49
N ARG A 51 26.63 -11.26 7.08
CA ARG A 51 26.86 -12.61 7.62
C ARG A 51 27.47 -12.55 9.02
N SER A 52 28.24 -11.51 9.32
CA SER A 52 28.94 -11.33 10.59
C SER A 52 28.05 -10.97 11.78
N ARG A 53 26.87 -10.35 11.59
CA ARG A 53 25.98 -10.03 12.74
C ARG A 53 25.16 -11.22 13.21
N ALA A 54 24.59 -12.00 12.29
CA ALA A 54 23.92 -13.26 12.63
C ALA A 54 24.94 -14.30 13.12
N MET A 55 26.15 -14.35 12.54
CA MET A 55 27.25 -15.14 13.11
C MET A 55 27.69 -14.61 14.46
N ALA A 56 27.82 -13.29 14.68
CA ALA A 56 28.20 -12.76 15.99
C ALA A 56 27.17 -13.07 17.08
N VAL A 57 25.87 -13.02 16.76
CA VAL A 57 24.81 -13.43 17.69
C VAL A 57 24.86 -14.94 17.94
N ARG A 58 25.04 -15.76 16.90
CA ARG A 58 25.20 -17.21 17.02
C ARG A 58 26.45 -17.59 17.82
N ASP A 59 27.58 -16.96 17.54
CA ASP A 59 28.87 -17.20 18.19
C ASP A 59 28.81 -16.72 19.64
N HIS A 60 28.16 -15.58 19.93
CA HIS A 60 27.93 -15.09 21.29
C HIS A 60 27.01 -16.03 22.09
N LEU A 61 25.93 -16.53 21.50
CA LEU A 61 25.04 -17.50 22.14
C LEU A 61 25.71 -18.87 22.35
N LYS A 62 26.58 -19.30 21.43
CA LYS A 62 27.41 -20.51 21.61
C LYS A 62 28.44 -20.33 22.73
N LEU A 63 29.09 -19.18 22.81
CA LEU A 63 30.04 -18.86 23.89
C LEU A 63 29.34 -18.86 25.26
N LEU A 64 28.11 -18.35 25.36
CA LEU A 64 27.30 -18.41 26.58
C LEU A 64 26.88 -19.83 26.95
N ALA A 65 26.61 -20.71 25.98
CA ALA A 65 26.30 -22.12 26.21
C ALA A 65 27.54 -22.95 26.62
N GLU A 66 28.73 -22.60 26.12
CA GLU A 66 30.00 -23.23 26.48
C GLU A 66 30.49 -22.80 27.88
N LEU A 67 30.22 -21.55 28.28
CA LEU A 67 30.55 -21.02 29.62
C LEU A 67 29.74 -21.68 30.76
N ASP A 68 28.57 -22.25 30.46
CA ASP A 68 27.72 -22.96 31.43
C ASP A 68 28.27 -24.37 31.79
N GLN A 69 29.22 -24.90 31.01
CA GLN A 69 29.82 -26.23 31.24
C GLN A 69 31.04 -26.22 32.18
N GLY A 70 31.46 -25.05 32.66
CA GLY A 70 32.72 -24.86 33.38
C GLY A 70 32.58 -24.15 34.72
N SER A 71 31.68 -24.59 35.63
CA SER A 71 31.74 -24.16 37.02
C SER A 71 31.13 -25.18 37.99
N THR A 72 31.99 -25.84 38.75
CA THR A 72 31.62 -26.73 39.87
C THR A 72 31.63 -25.95 41.19
N ALA A 73 30.48 -25.39 41.59
CA ALA A 73 30.14 -25.14 43.00
C ALA A 73 28.63 -24.93 43.17
N SER A 74 28.00 -25.80 43.96
CA SER A 74 26.56 -25.84 44.30
C SER A 74 26.01 -24.56 44.95
N SER A 75 24.81 -24.13 44.55
CA SER A 75 23.63 -24.03 45.46
C SER A 75 22.34 -23.62 44.73
N LEU A 76 21.29 -24.43 44.91
CA LEU A 76 19.86 -24.10 44.94
C LEU A 76 19.32 -23.00 44.01
N LEU A 77 18.99 -23.39 42.78
CA LEU A 77 17.84 -22.97 41.97
C LEU A 77 18.05 -23.68 40.64
N VAL A 78 17.17 -24.60 40.26
CA VAL A 78 17.20 -25.16 38.90
C VAL A 78 16.83 -23.99 37.97
N PRO A 79 17.76 -23.42 37.19
CA PRO A 79 17.35 -22.49 36.16
C PRO A 79 16.53 -23.28 35.13
N PRO A 80 15.49 -22.69 34.50
CA PRO A 80 14.85 -23.35 33.37
C PRO A 80 15.96 -23.68 32.37
N THR A 81 16.09 -24.97 32.10
CA THR A 81 17.13 -25.65 31.32
C THR A 81 17.67 -24.81 30.17
N GLY A 82 19.00 -24.80 30.04
CA GLY A 82 19.76 -24.14 28.98
C GLY A 82 19.07 -24.23 27.63
N VAL A 83 18.98 -23.08 26.97
CA VAL A 83 18.36 -22.95 25.65
C VAL A 83 18.99 -24.00 24.74
N SER A 84 18.22 -25.01 24.36
CA SER A 84 18.76 -26.08 23.51
C SER A 84 19.24 -25.48 22.18
N GLU A 85 20.29 -26.05 21.59
CA GLU A 85 20.80 -25.62 20.29
C GLU A 85 19.67 -25.55 19.24
N THR A 86 18.71 -26.47 19.33
CA THR A 86 17.48 -26.48 18.51
C THR A 86 16.59 -25.24 18.74
N THR A 87 16.49 -24.76 19.98
CA THR A 87 15.71 -23.55 20.31
C THR A 87 16.44 -22.30 19.79
N ILE A 88 17.76 -22.23 19.90
CA ILE A 88 18.57 -21.15 19.33
C ILE A 88 18.44 -21.13 17.81
N ASP A 89 18.54 -22.28 17.15
CA ASP A 89 18.41 -22.39 15.70
C ASP A 89 17.00 -22.00 15.23
N ALA A 90 15.95 -22.40 15.94
CA ALA A 90 14.58 -21.99 15.61
C ALA A 90 14.37 -20.46 15.73
N LEU A 91 14.97 -19.82 16.75
CA LEU A 91 14.93 -18.37 16.90
C LEU A 91 15.70 -17.64 15.79
N VAL A 92 16.89 -18.13 15.43
CA VAL A 92 17.68 -17.59 14.31
C VAL A 92 16.90 -17.74 13.00
N GLN A 93 16.30 -18.90 12.73
CA GLN A 93 15.49 -19.13 11.53
C GLN A 93 14.27 -18.19 11.46
N THR A 94 13.60 -17.96 12.60
CA THR A 94 12.46 -17.05 12.67
C THR A 94 12.89 -15.60 12.41
N GLN A 95 14.04 -15.19 12.97
CA GLN A 95 14.60 -13.86 12.74
C GLN A 95 15.03 -13.65 11.29
N ASP A 96 15.68 -14.65 10.68
CA ASP A 96 16.08 -14.62 9.28
C ASP A 96 14.84 -14.52 8.37
N ALA A 97 13.81 -15.33 8.62
CA ALA A 97 12.55 -15.26 7.89
C ALA A 97 11.85 -13.89 8.03
N TYR A 98 11.91 -13.27 9.22
CA TYR A 98 11.39 -11.91 9.43
C TYR A 98 12.17 -10.85 8.62
N LEU A 99 13.49 -10.92 8.63
CA LEU A 99 14.34 -9.99 7.86
C LEU A 99 14.13 -10.16 6.36
N GLU A 100 14.02 -11.39 5.86
CA GLU A 100 13.69 -11.69 4.47
C GLU A 100 12.34 -11.12 4.08
N ARG A 101 11.30 -11.34 4.89
CA ARG A 101 9.96 -10.75 4.66
C ARG A 101 10.02 -9.23 4.62
N ARG A 102 10.72 -8.59 5.57
CA ARG A 102 10.86 -7.13 5.60
C ARG A 102 11.58 -6.62 4.35
N HIS A 103 12.65 -7.29 3.93
CA HIS A 103 13.37 -6.94 2.71
C HIS A 103 12.51 -7.11 1.46
N ALA A 104 11.74 -8.19 1.36
CA ALA A 104 10.78 -8.39 0.29
C ALA A 104 9.73 -7.27 0.26
N GLN A 105 9.19 -6.89 1.42
CA GLN A 105 8.24 -5.79 1.53
C GLN A 105 8.84 -4.45 1.07
N THR A 106 10.04 -4.10 1.51
CA THR A 106 10.71 -2.85 1.08
C THR A 106 11.01 -2.84 -0.43
N LYS A 107 11.39 -3.99 -0.99
CA LYS A 107 11.58 -4.11 -2.45
C LYS A 107 10.26 -3.92 -3.19
N HIS A 108 9.18 -4.53 -2.69
CA HIS A 108 7.85 -4.40 -3.27
C HIS A 108 7.35 -2.95 -3.25
N THR A 109 7.47 -2.25 -2.12
CA THR A 109 7.06 -0.83 -2.03
C THR A 109 7.86 0.04 -2.99
N LYS A 110 9.18 -0.16 -3.05
CA LYS A 110 10.03 0.58 -3.98
C LYS A 110 9.67 0.30 -5.45
N ALA A 111 9.41 -0.96 -5.79
CA ALA A 111 9.02 -1.33 -7.14
C ALA A 111 7.68 -0.68 -7.54
N ALA A 112 6.70 -0.62 -6.62
CA ALA A 112 5.43 0.06 -6.85
C ALA A 112 5.61 1.58 -7.04
N ASP A 113 6.43 2.23 -6.21
CA ASP A 113 6.73 3.66 -6.34
C ASP A 113 7.49 3.98 -7.65
N ASP A 114 8.45 3.14 -8.03
CA ASP A 114 9.19 3.26 -9.28
C ASP A 114 8.25 3.07 -10.49
N HIS A 115 7.32 2.11 -10.42
CA HIS A 115 6.35 1.83 -11.48
C HIS A 115 5.36 2.99 -11.66
N ARG A 116 4.80 3.50 -10.56
CA ARG A 116 3.98 4.72 -10.53
C ARG A 116 4.65 5.90 -11.21
N SER A 117 5.91 6.16 -10.84
CA SER A 117 6.69 7.28 -11.36
C SER A 117 6.90 7.15 -12.87
N LYS A 118 7.07 5.93 -13.38
CA LYS A 118 7.26 5.67 -14.81
C LYS A 118 6.02 5.96 -15.65
N TYR A 119 4.82 5.52 -15.24
CA TYR A 119 3.62 5.81 -16.03
C TYR A 119 3.20 7.27 -15.98
N LEU A 120 3.44 7.96 -14.87
CA LEU A 120 3.22 9.41 -14.79
C LEU A 120 4.17 10.17 -15.72
N LEU A 121 5.44 9.78 -15.77
CA LEU A 121 6.40 10.36 -16.72
C LEU A 121 6.00 10.06 -18.16
N GLU A 122 5.67 8.81 -18.48
CA GLU A 122 5.21 8.42 -19.82
C GLU A 122 3.97 9.21 -20.26
N TRP A 123 2.99 9.35 -19.37
CA TRP A 123 1.81 10.17 -19.62
C TRP A 123 2.15 11.62 -19.94
N GLN A 124 3.05 12.24 -19.17
CA GLN A 124 3.48 13.61 -19.42
C GLN A 124 4.20 13.77 -20.76
N GLU A 125 5.06 12.80 -21.13
CA GLU A 125 5.73 12.82 -22.43
C GLU A 125 4.73 12.63 -23.58
N ARG A 126 3.77 11.71 -23.45
CA ARG A 126 2.68 11.55 -24.44
C ARG A 126 1.83 12.81 -24.57
N ALA A 127 1.55 13.49 -23.45
CA ALA A 127 0.86 14.77 -23.49
C ALA A 127 1.65 15.79 -24.32
N LYS A 128 2.97 15.90 -24.12
CA LYS A 128 3.81 16.78 -24.94
C LYS A 128 3.71 16.45 -26.43
N LEU A 129 3.79 15.16 -26.81
CA LEU A 129 3.65 14.71 -28.20
C LEU A 129 2.32 15.14 -28.83
N HIS A 130 1.23 15.14 -28.06
CA HIS A 130 -0.07 15.59 -28.55
C HIS A 130 -0.21 17.11 -28.71
N SER A 131 0.78 17.91 -28.28
CA SER A 131 0.73 19.38 -28.41
C SER A 131 0.75 19.87 -29.86
N GLU A 132 1.26 19.05 -30.78
CA GLU A 132 1.32 19.36 -32.22
C GLU A 132 0.05 18.93 -32.97
N ARG A 133 -0.84 18.15 -32.34
CA ARG A 133 -2.06 17.65 -32.98
C ARG A 133 -3.17 18.68 -32.96
N ALA A 134 -3.97 18.70 -34.03
CA ALA A 134 -5.15 19.54 -34.06
C ALA A 134 -6.19 19.06 -33.04
N PRO A 135 -6.87 19.97 -32.30
CA PRO A 135 -7.89 19.59 -31.32
C PRO A 135 -9.03 18.75 -31.91
N VAL A 136 -9.43 19.04 -33.15
CA VAL A 136 -10.50 18.33 -33.85
C VAL A 136 -10.14 16.86 -34.11
N ASP A 137 -8.88 16.57 -34.42
CA ASP A 137 -8.40 15.21 -34.66
C ASP A 137 -8.35 14.40 -33.37
N MET A 138 -7.92 15.04 -32.27
CA MET A 138 -7.93 14.43 -30.94
C MET A 138 -9.35 14.09 -30.48
N LEU A 139 -10.28 15.04 -30.61
CA LEU A 139 -11.70 14.82 -30.28
C LEU A 139 -12.32 13.71 -31.13
N SER A 140 -12.00 13.70 -32.42
CA SER A 140 -12.46 12.66 -33.34
C SER A 140 -11.87 11.30 -32.96
N GLY A 141 -10.59 11.22 -32.59
CA GLY A 141 -9.95 9.99 -32.12
C GLY A 141 -10.66 9.38 -30.91
N LEU A 142 -10.97 10.19 -29.90
CA LEU A 142 -11.72 9.75 -28.72
C LEU A 142 -13.13 9.26 -29.05
N TRP A 143 -13.80 9.92 -30.00
CA TRP A 143 -15.12 9.46 -30.46
C TRP A 143 -15.05 8.10 -31.16
N HIS A 144 -14.08 7.93 -32.07
CA HIS A 144 -13.88 6.65 -32.76
C HIS A 144 -13.46 5.52 -31.82
N SER A 145 -12.86 5.85 -30.67
CA SER A 145 -12.50 4.89 -29.64
C SER A 145 -13.68 4.47 -28.75
N GLY A 146 -14.89 5.01 -28.99
CA GLY A 146 -16.12 4.62 -28.31
C GLY A 146 -16.66 5.63 -27.29
N LEU A 147 -15.95 6.72 -26.99
CA LEU A 147 -16.44 7.72 -26.05
C LEU A 147 -17.56 8.57 -26.66
N SER A 148 -18.65 8.77 -25.92
CA SER A 148 -19.68 9.70 -26.38
C SER A 148 -19.23 11.17 -26.23
N TRP A 149 -19.79 12.07 -27.04
CA TRP A 149 -19.52 13.52 -26.90
C TRP A 149 -19.90 14.08 -25.53
N ARG A 150 -20.92 13.49 -24.90
CA ARG A 150 -21.32 13.87 -23.54
C ARG A 150 -20.24 13.49 -22.53
N ASP A 151 -19.59 12.36 -22.76
CA ASP A 151 -18.55 11.85 -21.87
C ASP A 151 -17.27 12.65 -22.01
N ILE A 152 -16.86 12.92 -23.25
CA ILE A 152 -15.75 13.82 -23.55
C ILE A 152 -15.98 15.18 -22.88
N ALA A 153 -17.17 15.76 -22.99
CA ALA A 153 -17.48 17.03 -22.33
C ALA A 153 -17.32 16.95 -20.80
N ARG A 154 -17.83 15.89 -20.16
CA ARG A 154 -17.68 15.67 -18.71
C ARG A 154 -16.23 15.51 -18.29
N LEU A 155 -15.46 14.68 -18.99
CA LEU A 155 -14.04 14.42 -18.72
C LEU A 155 -13.19 15.69 -18.83
N LEU A 156 -13.51 16.56 -19.79
CA LEU A 156 -12.84 17.84 -19.99
C LEU A 156 -13.40 18.97 -19.11
N LYS A 157 -14.46 18.70 -18.32
CA LYS A 157 -15.17 19.67 -17.47
C LYS A 157 -15.73 20.87 -18.23
N VAL A 158 -16.32 20.61 -19.39
CA VAL A 158 -16.93 21.64 -20.25
C VAL A 158 -18.33 21.24 -20.68
N SER A 159 -19.05 22.18 -21.31
CA SER A 159 -20.37 21.89 -21.87
C SER A 159 -20.25 21.09 -23.18
N VAL A 160 -21.29 20.31 -23.49
CA VAL A 160 -21.39 19.61 -24.79
C VAL A 160 -21.36 20.61 -25.96
N ALA A 161 -21.97 21.79 -25.78
CA ALA A 161 -21.94 22.85 -26.78
C ALA A 161 -20.51 23.36 -27.07
N ALA A 162 -19.64 23.43 -26.06
CA ALA A 162 -18.24 23.77 -26.26
C ALA A 162 -17.52 22.72 -27.12
N VAL A 163 -17.74 21.42 -26.83
CA VAL A 163 -17.17 20.33 -27.64
C VAL A 163 -17.68 20.38 -29.09
N GLN A 164 -18.97 20.66 -29.30
CA GLN A 164 -19.55 20.81 -30.64
C GLN A 164 -18.89 21.94 -31.43
N LYS A 165 -18.69 23.10 -30.79
CA LYS A 165 -17.99 24.24 -31.39
C LYS A 165 -16.57 23.90 -31.85
N TRP A 166 -15.80 23.23 -30.99
CA TRP A 166 -14.43 22.82 -31.32
C TRP A 166 -14.38 21.78 -32.44
N ARG A 167 -15.38 20.90 -32.50
CA ARG A 167 -15.52 19.93 -33.61
C ARG A 167 -15.79 20.63 -34.95
N SER A 168 -16.50 21.74 -34.93
CA SER A 168 -16.72 22.60 -36.10
C SER A 168 -15.52 23.49 -36.46
N GLY A 169 -14.39 23.36 -35.75
CA GLY A 169 -13.16 24.12 -36.00
C GLY A 169 -13.05 25.44 -35.25
N GLU A 170 -13.95 25.74 -34.31
CA GLU A 170 -13.80 26.91 -33.45
C GLU A 170 -12.55 26.77 -32.56
N LYS A 171 -11.86 27.89 -32.34
CA LYS A 171 -10.63 27.90 -31.55
C LYS A 171 -10.90 27.45 -30.10
N MET A 172 -10.05 26.55 -29.63
CA MET A 172 -10.02 26.11 -28.24
C MET A 172 -9.05 26.98 -27.44
N SER A 173 -9.43 27.39 -26.23
CA SER A 173 -8.51 28.08 -25.31
C SER A 173 -7.34 27.18 -24.93
N SER A 174 -6.16 27.73 -24.65
CA SER A 174 -4.97 26.97 -24.25
C SER A 174 -5.20 26.05 -23.03
N LYS A 175 -6.03 26.49 -22.06
CA LYS A 175 -6.38 25.67 -20.89
C LYS A 175 -7.17 24.41 -21.27
N ASN A 176 -8.23 24.57 -22.06
CA ASN A 176 -9.02 23.42 -22.53
C ASN A 176 -8.23 22.53 -23.48
N PHE A 177 -7.31 23.10 -24.26
CA PHE A 177 -6.40 22.34 -25.10
C PHE A 177 -5.47 21.47 -24.27
N ALA A 178 -4.90 22.02 -23.19
CA ALA A 178 -4.12 21.24 -22.24
C ALA A 178 -4.94 20.09 -21.61
N HIS A 179 -6.17 20.35 -21.16
CA HIS A 179 -7.04 19.28 -20.62
C HIS A 179 -7.33 18.17 -21.65
N LEU A 180 -7.62 18.53 -22.90
CA LEU A 180 -7.86 17.57 -23.98
C LEU A 180 -6.62 16.70 -24.22
N ARG A 181 -5.49 17.36 -24.41
CA ARG A 181 -4.19 16.72 -24.64
C ARG A 181 -3.82 15.77 -23.50
N ASP A 182 -3.99 16.22 -22.26
CA ASP A 182 -3.65 15.44 -21.07
C ASP A 182 -4.56 14.21 -20.95
N PHE A 183 -5.85 14.32 -21.28
CA PHE A 183 -6.76 13.16 -21.28
C PHE A 183 -6.47 12.19 -22.43
N VAL A 184 -6.23 12.69 -23.64
CA VAL A 184 -5.84 11.83 -24.78
C VAL A 184 -4.55 11.07 -24.47
N ALA A 185 -3.57 11.74 -23.86
CA ALA A 185 -2.36 11.08 -23.40
C ALA A 185 -2.65 9.98 -22.37
N ALA A 186 -3.56 10.23 -21.42
CA ALA A 186 -3.94 9.24 -20.43
C ALA A 186 -4.64 8.02 -21.05
N TYR A 187 -5.54 8.26 -22.01
CA TYR A 187 -6.19 7.22 -22.79
C TYR A 187 -5.16 6.35 -23.52
N ASP A 188 -4.22 6.96 -24.22
CA ASP A 188 -3.16 6.26 -24.96
C ASP A 188 -2.21 5.49 -24.04
N THR A 189 -1.87 6.05 -22.86
CA THR A 189 -1.06 5.35 -21.85
C THR A 189 -1.78 4.10 -21.36
N ILE A 190 -3.07 4.18 -21.03
CA ILE A 190 -3.83 3.01 -20.58
C ILE A 190 -3.92 1.97 -21.69
N ALA A 191 -4.22 2.39 -22.93
CA ALA A 191 -4.33 1.49 -24.08
C ALA A 191 -3.02 0.73 -24.34
N ALA A 192 -1.86 1.38 -24.13
CA ALA A 192 -0.55 0.76 -24.29
C ALA A 192 -0.25 -0.33 -23.25
N HIS A 193 -0.70 -0.14 -22.00
CA HIS A 193 -0.41 -1.06 -20.89
C HIS A 193 -1.50 -2.10 -20.63
N LYS A 194 -2.71 -1.87 -21.13
CA LYS A 194 -3.88 -2.76 -20.97
C LYS A 194 -4.51 -3.05 -22.35
N PRO A 195 -3.79 -3.75 -23.25
CA PRO A 195 -4.33 -4.08 -24.57
C PRO A 195 -5.60 -4.94 -24.44
N GLY A 196 -6.61 -4.63 -25.24
CA GLY A 196 -7.89 -5.36 -25.25
C GLY A 196 -8.93 -4.87 -24.24
N VAL A 197 -8.59 -3.91 -23.38
CA VAL A 197 -9.58 -3.23 -22.53
C VAL A 197 -10.31 -2.17 -23.37
N ASP A 198 -11.64 -2.24 -23.39
CA ASP A 198 -12.46 -1.13 -23.87
C ASP A 198 -12.47 -0.02 -22.80
N ILE A 199 -11.57 0.95 -22.99
CA ILE A 199 -11.39 2.06 -22.04
C ILE A 199 -12.64 2.92 -21.98
N ALA A 200 -13.35 3.13 -23.10
CA ALA A 200 -14.55 3.95 -23.13
C ALA A 200 -15.65 3.37 -22.23
N SER A 201 -15.83 2.06 -22.23
CA SER A 201 -16.73 1.38 -21.29
C SER A 201 -16.15 1.36 -19.87
N TRP A 202 -14.87 1.03 -19.71
CA TRP A 202 -14.24 0.88 -18.40
C TRP A 202 -14.31 2.13 -17.52
N ILE A 203 -14.17 3.33 -18.10
CA ILE A 203 -14.23 4.58 -17.31
C ILE A 203 -15.59 4.82 -16.62
N ASP A 204 -16.63 4.09 -17.04
CA ASP A 204 -18.00 4.19 -16.53
C ASP A 204 -18.39 3.04 -15.63
N ILE A 205 -17.55 2.02 -15.52
CA ILE A 205 -17.79 0.91 -14.61
C ILE A 205 -17.47 1.39 -13.18
N PRO A 206 -18.41 1.28 -12.23
CA PRO A 206 -18.15 1.61 -10.84
C PRO A 206 -16.93 0.86 -10.28
N ILE A 207 -16.14 1.54 -9.45
CA ILE A 207 -14.96 0.95 -8.79
C ILE A 207 -15.38 -0.18 -7.85
N LEU A 208 -16.53 -0.02 -7.20
CA LEU A 208 -17.22 -1.06 -6.43
C LEU A 208 -18.70 -1.08 -6.83
N THR A 209 -19.31 -2.26 -6.87
CA THR A 209 -20.69 -2.49 -7.34
C THR A 209 -21.73 -1.61 -6.66
N ASP A 210 -21.57 -1.31 -5.37
CA ASP A 210 -22.54 -0.55 -4.57
C ASP A 210 -22.12 0.90 -4.30
N VAL A 211 -21.13 1.41 -5.06
CA VAL A 211 -20.61 2.77 -4.88
C VAL A 211 -20.67 3.49 -6.23
N PRO A 212 -21.35 4.66 -6.35
CA PRO A 212 -21.53 5.36 -7.61
C PRO A 212 -20.29 6.18 -8.00
N VAL A 213 -19.09 5.69 -7.67
CA VAL A 213 -17.81 6.33 -8.00
C VAL A 213 -17.15 5.51 -9.10
N THR A 214 -16.86 6.19 -10.20
CA THR A 214 -16.25 5.63 -11.42
C THR A 214 -14.84 6.17 -11.63
N PRO A 215 -14.01 5.54 -12.48
CA PRO A 215 -12.71 6.09 -12.86
C PRO A 215 -12.80 7.49 -13.47
N ARG A 216 -13.88 7.76 -14.21
CA ARG A 216 -14.21 9.09 -14.71
C ARG A 216 -14.28 10.12 -13.58
N ASP A 217 -14.90 9.78 -12.44
CA ASP A 217 -15.02 10.70 -11.30
C ASP A 217 -13.64 11.03 -10.70
N ILE A 218 -12.72 10.06 -10.66
CA ILE A 218 -11.33 10.30 -10.25
C ILE A 218 -10.65 11.31 -11.18
N TRP A 219 -10.78 11.09 -12.50
CA TRP A 219 -10.20 12.00 -13.50
C TRP A 219 -10.80 13.41 -13.39
N VAL A 220 -12.13 13.50 -13.27
CA VAL A 220 -12.86 14.75 -13.10
C VAL A 220 -12.58 15.39 -11.73
N LYS A 221 -12.16 14.67 -10.69
CA LYS A 221 -11.68 15.31 -9.47
C LYS A 221 -10.33 16.02 -9.68
N GLY A 222 -9.58 15.64 -10.71
CA GLY A 222 -8.28 16.20 -11.04
C GLY A 222 -7.13 15.50 -10.30
N ASP A 223 -7.30 14.22 -9.97
CA ASP A 223 -6.24 13.39 -9.40
C ASP A 223 -5.74 12.35 -10.41
N PRO A 224 -4.86 12.75 -11.34
CA PRO A 224 -4.32 11.83 -12.35
C PRO A 224 -3.48 10.71 -11.71
N LYS A 225 -2.86 10.97 -10.55
CA LYS A 225 -2.06 9.97 -9.84
C LYS A 225 -2.93 8.82 -9.36
N LEU A 226 -4.05 9.14 -8.69
CA LEU A 226 -5.02 8.14 -8.25
C LEU A 226 -5.66 7.41 -9.43
N PHE A 227 -5.96 8.14 -10.52
CA PHE A 227 -6.51 7.57 -11.74
C PHE A 227 -5.60 6.50 -12.36
N PHE A 228 -4.31 6.81 -12.55
CA PHE A 228 -3.34 5.84 -13.11
C PHE A 228 -3.09 4.67 -12.18
N GLU A 229 -3.12 4.88 -10.87
CA GLU A 229 -2.90 3.80 -9.91
C GLU A 229 -4.05 2.81 -9.85
N TYR A 230 -5.27 3.30 -10.07
CA TYR A 230 -6.40 2.41 -10.28
C TYR A 230 -6.33 1.70 -11.65
N ALA A 231 -5.93 2.41 -12.70
CA ALA A 231 -5.90 1.86 -14.05
C ALA A 231 -4.79 0.83 -14.28
N LEU A 232 -3.59 1.11 -13.76
CA LEU A 232 -2.33 0.42 -14.11
C LEU A 232 -1.61 -0.18 -12.90
N GLY A 233 -1.92 0.29 -11.68
CA GLY A 233 -1.35 -0.24 -10.46
C GLY A 233 -2.12 -1.43 -9.91
N ASP A 234 -1.71 -1.87 -8.71
CA ASP A 234 -2.30 -3.00 -7.99
C ASP A 234 -3.15 -2.54 -6.79
N MET A 235 -3.65 -1.30 -6.81
CA MET A 235 -4.46 -0.80 -5.70
C MET A 235 -5.81 -1.51 -5.65
N LYS A 236 -6.19 -1.95 -4.45
CA LYS A 236 -7.52 -2.51 -4.20
C LYS A 236 -8.59 -1.41 -4.34
N PRO A 237 -9.79 -1.74 -4.85
CA PRO A 237 -10.90 -0.79 -4.99
C PRO A 237 -11.20 0.02 -3.72
N GLU A 238 -11.21 -0.61 -2.54
CA GLU A 238 -11.45 0.07 -1.27
C GLU A 238 -10.37 1.11 -0.95
N THR A 239 -9.10 0.79 -1.25
CA THR A 239 -7.98 1.71 -1.05
C THR A 239 -8.06 2.91 -1.99
N VAL A 240 -8.53 2.69 -3.22
CA VAL A 240 -8.78 3.75 -4.20
C VAL A 240 -9.87 4.69 -3.70
N LEU A 241 -10.96 4.15 -3.16
CA LEU A 241 -12.04 4.93 -2.59
C LEU A 241 -11.64 5.64 -1.29
N ASP A 242 -10.83 5.02 -0.43
CA ASP A 242 -10.28 5.68 0.76
C ASP A 242 -9.43 6.90 0.39
N ALA A 243 -8.65 6.81 -0.69
CA ALA A 243 -7.88 7.93 -1.23
C ALA A 243 -8.76 8.97 -1.95
N PHE A 244 -9.78 8.53 -2.69
CA PHE A 244 -10.70 9.40 -3.41
C PHE A 244 -11.56 10.21 -2.44
N ASP A 245 -12.16 9.56 -1.45
CA ASP A 245 -13.07 10.15 -0.49
C ASP A 245 -13.06 9.33 0.82
N PRO A 246 -12.33 9.74 1.87
CA PRO A 246 -12.23 8.97 3.11
C PRO A 246 -13.58 8.61 3.77
N ASP A 247 -14.61 9.43 3.52
CA ASP A 247 -15.96 9.22 4.05
C ASP A 247 -16.87 8.41 3.10
N TRP A 248 -16.35 7.84 2.02
CA TRP A 248 -17.12 7.18 0.96
C TRP A 248 -18.06 6.10 1.52
N ARG A 249 -17.64 5.37 2.56
CA ARG A 249 -18.45 4.34 3.22
C ARG A 249 -19.70 4.92 3.86
N ARG A 250 -19.65 6.11 4.43
CA ARG A 250 -20.85 6.75 4.99
C ARG A 250 -21.67 7.45 3.91
N ARG A 251 -20.99 8.04 2.91
CA ARG A 251 -21.61 8.89 1.89
C ARG A 251 -22.34 8.11 0.80
N TYR A 252 -21.79 6.96 0.41
CA TYR A 252 -22.27 6.21 -0.75
C TYR A 252 -22.78 4.83 -0.38
N ARG A 253 -22.20 4.21 0.67
CA ARG A 253 -22.82 3.04 1.30
C ARG A 253 -23.98 3.56 2.15
N ASP A 254 -25.03 3.99 1.47
CA ASP A 254 -26.32 4.12 2.10
C ASP A 254 -26.72 2.70 2.49
N ASP A 255 -26.50 2.37 3.77
CA ASP A 255 -27.31 1.37 4.44
C ASP A 255 -28.72 1.95 4.38
N GLY A 256 -29.44 1.73 3.26
CA GLY A 256 -30.83 2.14 3.06
C GLY A 256 -31.78 1.50 4.06
N PHE A 257 -31.21 0.78 5.03
CA PHE A 257 -31.81 0.08 6.12
C PHE A 257 -31.20 0.57 7.44
N GLU A 258 -32.04 0.76 8.44
CA GLU A 258 -31.63 0.93 9.83
C GLU A 258 -32.23 -0.19 10.68
N ALA A 259 -31.48 -0.62 11.70
CA ALA A 259 -32.02 -1.51 12.72
C ALA A 259 -32.91 -0.70 13.67
N PHE A 260 -34.15 -1.15 13.87
CA PHE A 260 -35.07 -0.56 14.84
C PHE A 260 -35.57 -1.64 15.80
N VAL A 261 -35.91 -1.26 17.02
CA VAL A 261 -36.59 -2.19 17.94
C VAL A 261 -38.08 -2.05 17.71
N GLY A 262 -38.72 -3.15 17.31
CA GLY A 262 -40.16 -3.25 17.16
C GLY A 262 -40.91 -2.98 18.45
N THR A 263 -42.20 -2.71 18.35
CA THR A 263 -43.08 -2.55 19.53
C THR A 263 -43.19 -3.83 20.37
N ASP A 264 -42.76 -4.95 19.81
CA ASP A 264 -42.62 -6.26 20.44
C ASP A 264 -41.26 -6.46 21.16
N GLY A 265 -40.35 -5.49 21.09
CA GLY A 265 -39.01 -5.57 21.66
C GLY A 265 -38.01 -6.36 20.81
N VAL A 266 -38.37 -6.77 19.60
CA VAL A 266 -37.49 -7.54 18.70
C VAL A 266 -36.73 -6.60 17.78
N LEU A 267 -35.46 -6.92 17.51
CA LEU A 267 -34.64 -6.17 16.56
C LEU A 267 -35.11 -6.44 15.13
N GLY A 268 -35.65 -5.42 14.47
CA GLY A 268 -36.06 -5.43 13.07
C GLY A 268 -35.16 -4.55 12.20
N ILE A 269 -35.26 -4.73 10.90
CA ILE A 269 -34.57 -3.89 9.90
C ILE A 269 -35.65 -3.17 9.10
N ARG A 270 -35.58 -1.84 8.99
CA ARG A 270 -36.51 -1.03 8.19
C ARG A 270 -35.75 -0.15 7.22
N THR A 271 -36.37 0.21 6.10
CA THR A 271 -35.81 1.20 5.19
C THR A 271 -35.76 2.57 5.88
N LYS A 272 -34.66 3.32 5.71
CA LYS A 272 -34.60 4.71 6.18
C LYS A 272 -35.57 5.55 5.35
N ASP A 273 -36.45 6.30 6.01
CA ASP A 273 -37.30 7.28 5.33
C ASP A 273 -36.41 8.37 4.72
N ARG A 274 -36.68 8.70 3.45
CA ARG A 274 -35.89 9.62 2.63
C ARG A 274 -36.42 11.05 2.70
#